data_AF-A0AAQ3CMS9-F1
#
_entry.id   AF-A0AAQ3CMS9-F1
#
_cell.length_a   1.000
_cell.length_b   1.000
_cell.length_c   1.000
_cell.angle_alpha   90.00
_cell.angle_beta   90.00
_cell.angle_gamma   90.00
#
_symmetry.space_group_name_H-M   'P 1'
#
loop_
_entity.id
_entity.type
_entity.pdbx_description
1 polymer ?
#
loop_
_entity_poly.entity_id
_entity_poly.type
_entity_poly.pdbx_seq_one_letter_code
_entity_poly.pdbx_strand_id
1 'polypeptide(L)'
;MNKIKKTYDDYALYFREGRLNDSQIAKELGVSRVNVGKMRRKWESLQNNPNYITSTSKLTISEDTFNHMLARSLEVETHANRLKNQVEIEKNKIALTFLSSFNQYCQLELQDDVTKANKLHNEILQYKQDTSNTDSNDFELSLRLSELKELEKNIETKRMDLCYKVLLKLKSVLDITKYKE
;
A
#
# COMPACT_ATOMS: atom_id res chain seq x y z
N MET A 1 23.67 42.60 4.70
CA MET A 1 23.73 41.34 5.47
C MET A 1 22.74 41.43 6.63
N ASN A 2 21.64 40.69 6.58
CA ASN A 2 20.71 40.61 7.71
C ASN A 2 21.34 39.77 8.82
N LYS A 3 21.83 40.41 9.89
CA LYS A 3 22.29 39.69 11.08
C LYS A 3 21.07 39.07 11.75
N ILE A 4 20.96 37.74 11.70
CA ILE A 4 19.94 37.00 12.45
C ILE A 4 20.01 37.45 13.91
N LYS A 5 18.89 37.95 14.43
CA LYS A 5 18.82 38.47 15.80
C LYS A 5 19.03 37.30 16.77
N LYS A 6 20.10 37.34 17.54
CA LYS A 6 20.40 36.30 18.54
C LYS A 6 19.45 36.42 19.72
N THR A 7 18.83 35.30 20.06
CA THR A 7 17.92 35.13 21.18
C THR A 7 18.71 34.88 22.47
N TYR A 8 18.06 35.01 23.63
CA TYR A 8 18.70 34.73 24.92
C TYR A 8 19.22 33.29 25.03
N ASP A 9 18.47 32.33 24.47
CA ASP A 9 18.83 30.91 24.47
C ASP A 9 20.13 30.61 23.72
N ASP A 10 20.42 31.36 22.65
CA ASP A 10 21.66 31.23 21.88
C ASP A 10 22.90 31.54 22.74
N TYR A 11 22.79 32.46 23.71
CA TYR A 11 23.87 32.77 24.65
C TYR A 11 23.92 31.77 25.82
N ALA A 12 22.75 31.36 26.32
CA ALA A 12 22.63 30.49 27.48
C ALA A 12 23.27 29.11 27.26
N LEU A 13 23.28 28.62 26.01
CA LEU A 13 23.97 27.38 25.62
C LEU A 13 25.47 27.44 25.94
N TYR A 14 26.16 28.50 25.51
CA TYR A 14 27.59 28.68 25.76
C TYR A 14 27.92 28.90 27.23
N PHE A 15 27.05 29.60 27.96
CA PHE A 15 27.25 29.82 29.40
C PHE A 15 27.12 28.52 30.21
N ARG A 16 26.18 27.65 29.84
CA ARG A 16 26.00 26.33 30.46
C ARG A 16 27.17 25.40 30.17
N GLU A 17 27.72 25.44 28.95
CA GLU A 17 28.85 24.59 28.57
C GLU A 17 30.16 25.02 29.27
N GLY A 18 30.35 26.32 29.53
CA GLY A 18 31.46 26.84 30.32
C GLY A 18 32.85 26.76 29.67
N ARG A 19 32.95 26.26 28.44
CA ARG A 19 34.22 26.04 27.71
C ARG A 19 34.78 27.28 27.02
N LEU A 20 33.93 28.26 26.71
CA LEU A 20 34.31 29.46 25.96
C LEU A 20 34.25 30.71 26.82
N ASN A 21 35.25 31.59 26.65
CA ASN A 21 35.24 32.92 27.25
C ASN A 21 34.38 33.91 26.42
N ASP A 22 34.03 35.05 27.02
CA ASP A 22 33.14 36.04 26.39
C ASP A 22 33.63 36.55 25.03
N SER A 23 34.94 36.56 24.80
CA SER A 23 35.51 36.99 23.52
C SER A 23 35.32 35.94 22.43
N GLN A 24 35.42 34.66 22.78
CA GLN A 24 35.15 33.54 21.88
C GLN A 24 33.66 33.47 21.55
N ILE A 25 32.79 33.56 22.56
CA ILE A 25 31.32 33.55 22.37
C ILE A 25 30.88 34.74 21.49
N ALA A 26 31.46 35.92 21.67
CA ALA A 26 31.18 37.08 20.85
C ALA A 26 31.52 36.86 19.37
N LYS A 27 32.65 36.19 19.10
CA LYS A 27 33.08 35.84 17.75
C LYS A 27 32.15 34.81 17.11
N GLU A 28 31.80 33.75 17.85
CA GLU A 28 30.87 32.70 17.39
C GLU A 28 29.47 33.24 17.07
N LEU A 29 28.94 34.09 17.96
CA LEU A 29 27.60 34.64 17.79
C LEU A 29 27.53 35.86 16.86
N GLY A 30 28.69 36.40 16.44
CA GLY A 30 28.77 37.60 15.59
C GLY A 30 28.28 38.88 16.28
N VAL A 31 28.48 38.98 17.60
CA VAL A 31 27.97 40.05 18.47
C VAL A 31 29.10 40.71 19.28
N SER A 32 28.82 41.83 19.94
CA SER A 32 29.83 42.48 20.77
C SER A 32 30.07 41.71 22.08
N ARG A 33 31.32 41.69 22.54
CA ARG A 33 31.71 41.14 23.85
C ARG A 33 30.90 41.77 25.00
N VAL A 34 30.59 43.06 24.89
CA VAL A 34 29.74 43.78 25.85
C VAL A 34 28.33 43.18 25.92
N ASN A 35 27.76 42.78 24.77
CA ASN A 35 26.45 42.14 24.73
C ASN A 35 26.46 40.75 25.39
N VAL A 36 27.52 39.97 25.14
CA VAL A 36 27.74 38.69 25.81
C VAL A 36 27.81 38.88 27.33
N GLY A 37 28.60 39.84 27.82
CA GLY A 37 28.71 40.13 29.25
C GLY A 37 27.42 40.64 29.90
N LYS A 38 26.53 41.30 29.14
CA LYS A 38 25.17 41.65 29.61
C LYS A 38 24.30 40.39 29.75
N MET A 39 24.35 39.49 28.77
CA MET A 39 23.59 38.24 28.80
C MET A 39 24.11 37.28 29.87
N ARG A 40 25.42 37.24 30.12
CA ARG A 40 26.03 36.40 31.16
C ARG A 40 25.56 36.82 32.55
N ARG A 41 25.62 38.12 32.88
CA ARG A 41 25.11 38.64 34.15
C ARG A 41 23.62 38.36 34.35
N LYS A 42 22.82 38.51 33.29
CA LYS A 42 21.41 38.12 33.30
C LYS A 42 21.25 36.63 33.59
N TRP A 43 22.04 35.78 32.94
CA TRP A 43 22.02 34.32 33.14
C TRP A 43 22.42 33.93 34.57
N GLU A 44 23.51 34.48 35.11
CA GLU A 44 23.97 34.26 36.48
C GLU A 44 22.93 34.73 37.51
N SER A 45 22.29 35.89 37.30
CA SER A 45 21.24 36.37 38.20
C SER A 45 19.99 35.49 38.23
N LEU A 46 19.75 34.74 37.15
CA LEU A 46 18.60 33.84 37.02
C LEU A 46 18.88 32.45 37.60
N GLN A 47 20.16 32.04 37.72
CA GLN A 47 20.54 30.78 38.39
C GLN A 47 20.31 30.84 39.91
N ASN A 48 20.42 32.03 40.51
CA ASN A 48 20.31 32.22 41.96
C ASN A 48 18.87 32.51 42.44
N ASN A 49 17.87 32.47 41.56
CA ASN A 49 16.49 32.75 41.90
C ASN A 49 15.63 31.46 41.90
N PRO A 50 15.22 30.94 43.07
CA PRO A 50 14.41 29.71 43.15
C PRO A 50 13.02 29.87 42.53
N ASN A 51 12.56 31.10 42.26
CA ASN A 51 11.24 31.40 41.70
C ASN A 51 11.25 31.74 40.20
N TYR A 52 12.37 31.59 39.48
CA TYR A 52 12.35 31.75 38.02
C TYR A 52 11.88 30.47 37.32
N ILE A 53 10.62 30.08 37.59
CA ILE A 53 9.90 29.21 36.69
C ILE A 53 9.39 30.12 35.57
N THR A 54 10.19 30.26 34.52
CA THR A 54 9.69 30.77 33.24
C THR A 54 8.39 30.05 32.91
N SER A 55 7.32 30.79 32.63
CA SER A 55 6.08 30.29 32.00
C SER A 55 6.31 29.70 30.60
N THR A 56 7.56 29.66 30.16
CA THR A 56 8.10 28.93 29.01
C THR A 56 8.99 27.77 29.45
N SER A 57 8.67 27.11 30.57
CA SER A 57 9.43 25.97 31.11
C SER A 57 9.66 24.94 30.00
N LYS A 58 10.86 25.00 29.39
CA LYS A 58 11.30 24.04 28.38
C LYS A 58 11.22 22.68 29.04
N LEU A 59 10.22 21.89 28.63
CA LEU A 59 10.07 20.50 29.04
C LEU A 59 11.35 19.78 28.66
N THR A 60 12.25 19.61 29.62
CA THR A 60 13.54 18.97 29.39
C THR A 60 13.31 17.50 29.68
N ILE A 61 13.02 16.73 28.63
CA ILE A 61 12.94 15.27 28.73
C ILE A 61 14.36 14.71 28.90
N SER A 62 14.52 13.70 29.76
CA SER A 62 15.80 12.98 29.84
C SER A 62 16.05 12.24 28.54
N GLU A 63 17.33 12.04 28.22
CA GLU A 63 17.75 11.25 27.06
C GLU A 63 17.15 9.84 27.09
N ASP A 64 17.10 9.21 28.26
CA ASP A 64 16.48 7.89 28.45
C ASP A 64 14.99 7.88 28.11
N THR A 65 14.25 8.93 28.52
CA THR A 65 12.82 9.06 28.21
C THR A 65 12.62 9.24 26.71
N PHE A 66 13.47 10.03 26.07
CA PHE A 66 13.45 10.23 24.62
C PHE A 66 13.75 8.94 23.86
N ASN A 67 14.81 8.22 24.24
CA ASN A 67 15.20 6.95 23.63
C ASN A 67 14.12 5.88 23.81
N HIS A 68 13.46 5.83 24.97
CA HIS A 68 12.34 4.92 25.19
C HIS A 68 11.14 5.25 24.29
N MET A 69 10.81 6.54 24.13
CA MET A 69 9.74 6.97 23.22
C MET A 69 10.06 6.63 21.76
N LEU A 70 11.32 6.81 21.33
CA LEU A 70 11.77 6.42 20.00
C LEU A 70 11.67 4.91 19.79
N ALA A 71 12.17 4.10 20.73
CA ALA A 71 12.13 2.65 20.65
C ALA A 71 10.68 2.14 20.56
N ARG A 72 9.79 2.68 21.40
CA ARG A 72 8.36 2.35 21.37
C ARG A 72 7.70 2.75 20.06
N SER A 73 8.04 3.92 19.51
CA SER A 73 7.49 4.38 18.23
C SER A 73 7.90 3.46 17.09
N LEU A 74 9.17 3.06 17.07
CA LEU A 74 9.71 2.11 16.08
C LEU A 74 9.07 0.72 16.20
N GLU A 75 8.84 0.24 17.42
CA GLU A 75 8.17 -1.03 17.69
C GLU A 75 6.71 -1.02 17.18
N VAL A 76 5.98 0.06 17.46
CA VAL A 76 4.61 0.22 16.97
C VAL A 76 4.57 0.27 15.45
N GLU A 77 5.49 0.98 14.81
CA GLU A 77 5.61 1.06 13.35
C GLU A 77 5.92 -0.32 12.73
N THR A 78 6.89 -1.04 13.27
CA THR A 78 7.23 -2.39 12.80
C THR A 78 6.06 -3.36 12.97
N HIS A 79 5.34 -3.29 14.09
CA HIS A 79 4.13 -4.08 14.29
C HIS A 79 3.03 -3.74 13.28
N ALA A 80 2.78 -2.46 13.03
CA ALA A 80 1.80 -2.00 12.05
C ALA A 80 2.15 -2.48 10.63
N ASN A 81 3.43 -2.37 10.23
CA ASN A 81 3.90 -2.87 8.94
C ASN A 81 3.75 -4.39 8.80
N ARG A 82 4.03 -5.15 9.87
CA ARG A 82 3.81 -6.60 9.89
C ARG A 82 2.33 -6.94 9.68
N LEU A 83 1.44 -6.27 10.41
CA LEU A 83 -0.01 -6.48 10.26
C LEU A 83 -0.49 -6.13 8.85
N LYS A 84 -0.04 -5.00 8.29
CA LYS A 84 -0.35 -4.61 6.91
C LYS A 84 0.04 -5.70 5.92
N ASN A 85 1.24 -6.27 6.06
CA ASN A 85 1.70 -7.36 5.21
C ASN A 85 0.86 -8.62 5.38
N GLN A 86 0.48 -8.98 6.61
CA GLN A 86 -0.39 -10.13 6.87
C GLN A 86 -1.78 -9.95 6.23
N VAL A 87 -2.38 -8.76 6.37
CA VAL A 87 -3.67 -8.44 5.75
C VAL A 87 -3.58 -8.56 4.23
N GLU A 88 -2.50 -8.07 3.61
CA GLU A 88 -2.31 -8.19 2.17
C GLU A 88 -2.17 -9.66 1.72
N ILE A 89 -1.44 -10.48 2.47
CA ILE A 89 -1.31 -11.92 2.21
C ILE A 89 -2.68 -12.61 2.27
N GLU A 90 -3.45 -12.37 3.33
CA GLU A 90 -4.77 -12.98 3.48
C GLU A 90 -5.76 -12.48 2.41
N LYS A 91 -5.70 -11.21 2.03
CA LYS A 91 -6.48 -10.66 0.89
C LYS A 91 -6.15 -11.41 -0.40
N ASN A 92 -4.87 -11.64 -0.67
CA ASN A 92 -4.42 -12.35 -1.87
C ASN A 92 -4.85 -13.82 -1.84
N LYS A 93 -4.81 -14.49 -0.69
CA LYS A 93 -5.34 -15.86 -0.53
C LYS A 93 -6.82 -15.92 -0.87
N ILE A 94 -7.64 -15.01 -0.32
CA ILE A 94 -9.08 -14.95 -0.61
C ILE A 94 -9.32 -14.75 -2.11
N ALA A 95 -8.59 -13.83 -2.75
CA ALA A 95 -8.71 -13.59 -4.19
C ALA A 95 -8.37 -14.84 -5.02
N LEU A 96 -7.29 -15.55 -4.66
CA LEU A 96 -6.91 -16.79 -5.34
C LEU A 96 -7.94 -17.91 -5.15
N THR A 97 -8.46 -18.09 -3.93
CA THR A 97 -9.52 -19.06 -3.65
C THR A 97 -10.76 -18.76 -4.48
N PHE A 98 -11.18 -17.48 -4.52
CA PHE A 98 -12.31 -17.05 -5.33
C PHE A 98 -12.11 -17.36 -6.82
N LEU A 99 -10.95 -17.01 -7.39
CA LEU A 99 -10.64 -17.28 -8.80
C LEU A 99 -10.66 -18.78 -9.11
N SER A 100 -10.11 -19.61 -8.22
CA SER A 100 -10.11 -21.06 -8.37
C SER A 100 -11.53 -21.63 -8.35
N SER A 101 -12.34 -21.25 -7.36
CA SER A 101 -13.74 -21.71 -7.25
C SER A 101 -14.59 -21.22 -8.43
N PHE A 102 -14.39 -19.97 -8.87
CA PHE A 102 -15.11 -19.44 -10.02
C PHE A 102 -14.76 -20.16 -11.31
N ASN A 103 -13.47 -20.46 -11.54
CA ASN A 103 -13.05 -21.21 -12.72
C ASN A 103 -13.66 -22.62 -12.73
N GLN A 104 -13.66 -23.30 -11.58
CA GLN A 104 -14.30 -24.61 -11.44
C GLN A 104 -15.82 -24.52 -11.72
N TYR A 105 -16.48 -23.50 -11.20
CA TYR A 105 -17.89 -23.26 -11.48
C TYR A 105 -18.16 -23.07 -12.98
N CYS A 106 -17.37 -22.23 -13.66
CA CYS A 106 -17.48 -22.03 -15.11
C CYS A 106 -17.28 -23.34 -15.90
N GLN A 107 -16.35 -24.19 -15.48
CA GLN A 107 -16.13 -25.49 -16.12
C GLN A 107 -17.35 -26.41 -15.99
N LEU A 108 -17.96 -26.45 -14.80
CA LEU A 108 -19.15 -27.25 -14.54
C LEU A 108 -20.36 -26.74 -15.32
N GLU A 109 -20.59 -25.43 -15.34
CA GLU A 109 -21.72 -24.81 -16.05
C GLU A 109 -21.63 -25.01 -17.58
N LEU A 110 -20.42 -25.08 -18.13
CA LEU A 110 -20.18 -25.29 -19.56
C LEU A 110 -19.96 -26.75 -19.94
N GLN A 111 -19.97 -27.68 -18.98
CA GLN A 111 -19.54 -29.05 -19.18
C GLN A 111 -20.35 -29.75 -20.28
N ASP A 112 -21.68 -29.66 -20.23
CA ASP A 112 -22.56 -30.35 -21.18
C ASP A 112 -22.36 -29.84 -22.61
N ASP A 113 -22.26 -28.52 -22.79
CA ASP A 113 -22.02 -27.91 -24.10
C ASP A 113 -20.65 -28.30 -24.66
N VAL A 114 -19.61 -28.29 -23.81
CA VAL A 114 -18.25 -28.69 -24.19
C VAL A 114 -18.20 -30.17 -24.55
N THR A 115 -18.87 -31.04 -23.80
CA THR A 115 -18.98 -32.47 -24.12
C THR A 115 -19.70 -32.67 -25.45
N LYS A 116 -20.78 -31.94 -25.72
CA LYS A 116 -21.50 -31.99 -26.99
C LYS A 116 -20.60 -31.52 -28.16
N ALA A 117 -19.90 -30.42 -28.01
CA ALA A 117 -18.98 -29.89 -29.02
C ALA A 117 -17.83 -30.88 -29.30
N ASN A 118 -17.22 -31.45 -28.26
CA ASN A 118 -16.16 -32.45 -28.40
C ASN A 118 -16.64 -33.72 -29.10
N LYS A 119 -17.85 -34.19 -28.78
CA LYS A 119 -18.44 -35.34 -29.47
C LYS A 119 -18.60 -35.05 -30.96
N LEU A 120 -19.18 -33.89 -31.31
CA LEU A 120 -19.37 -33.49 -32.71
C LEU A 120 -18.03 -33.32 -33.43
N HIS A 121 -17.03 -32.76 -32.77
CA HIS A 121 -15.68 -32.62 -33.31
C HIS A 121 -15.05 -33.99 -33.64
N ASN A 122 -15.19 -34.96 -32.74
CA ASN A 122 -14.71 -36.33 -32.97
C ASN A 122 -15.45 -37.02 -34.12
N GLU A 123 -16.77 -36.82 -34.23
CA GLU A 123 -17.56 -37.34 -35.35
C GLU A 123 -17.10 -36.75 -36.69
N ILE A 124 -16.78 -35.45 -36.74
CA ILE A 124 -16.23 -34.79 -37.94
C ILE A 124 -14.84 -35.35 -38.29
N LEU A 125 -13.98 -35.58 -37.30
CA LEU A 125 -12.65 -36.18 -37.52
C LEU A 125 -12.76 -37.58 -38.09
N GLN A 126 -13.64 -38.42 -37.53
CA GLN A 126 -13.89 -39.77 -38.01
C GLN A 126 -14.44 -39.74 -39.45
N TYR A 127 -15.41 -38.86 -39.72
CA TYR A 127 -15.98 -38.69 -41.05
C TYR A 127 -14.90 -38.33 -42.09
N LYS A 128 -13.97 -37.43 -41.76
CA LYS A 128 -12.85 -37.07 -42.64
C LYS A 128 -11.88 -38.22 -42.91
N GLN A 129 -11.66 -39.10 -41.93
CA GLN A 129 -10.81 -40.29 -42.10
C GLN A 129 -11.48 -41.35 -42.97
N ASP A 130 -12.78 -41.58 -42.76
CA ASP A 130 -13.52 -42.62 -43.50
C ASP A 130 -13.74 -42.22 -44.97
N THR A 131 -13.81 -40.92 -45.25
CA THR A 131 -14.12 -40.37 -46.57
C THR A 131 -12.91 -40.06 -47.44
N SER A 132 -11.68 -40.21 -46.92
CA SER A 132 -10.46 -40.05 -47.72
C SER A 132 -10.30 -41.11 -48.82
N ASN A 133 -11.13 -42.16 -48.83
CA ASN A 133 -11.08 -43.30 -49.75
C ASN A 133 -12.30 -43.40 -50.68
N THR A 134 -13.24 -42.45 -50.68
CA THR A 134 -14.45 -42.50 -51.52
C THR A 134 -15.01 -41.09 -51.72
N ASP A 135 -15.46 -40.75 -52.93
CA ASP A 135 -16.07 -39.45 -53.25
C ASP A 135 -17.26 -39.18 -52.33
N SER A 136 -17.01 -38.38 -51.29
CA SER A 136 -17.92 -38.19 -50.18
C SER A 136 -18.72 -36.89 -50.27
N ASN A 137 -19.87 -36.92 -49.61
CA ASN A 137 -20.95 -35.96 -49.62
C ASN A 137 -20.56 -34.67 -48.85
N ASP A 138 -19.88 -33.74 -49.54
CA ASP A 138 -19.34 -32.46 -49.04
C ASP A 138 -20.36 -31.62 -48.24
N PHE A 139 -21.66 -31.73 -48.57
CA PHE A 139 -22.73 -31.01 -47.90
C PHE A 139 -22.91 -31.39 -46.43
N GLU A 140 -22.88 -32.68 -46.08
CA GLU A 140 -23.07 -33.16 -44.69
C GLU A 140 -21.92 -32.71 -43.78
N LEU A 141 -20.69 -32.76 -44.30
CA LEU A 141 -19.51 -32.25 -43.60
C LEU A 141 -19.64 -30.74 -43.35
N SER A 142 -20.08 -29.98 -44.35
CA SER A 142 -20.27 -28.52 -44.24
C SER A 142 -21.33 -28.15 -43.19
N LEU A 143 -22.40 -28.94 -43.08
CA LEU A 143 -23.46 -28.76 -42.10
C LEU A 143 -22.94 -29.00 -40.67
N ARG A 144 -22.23 -30.12 -40.44
CA ARG A 144 -21.65 -30.44 -39.12
C ARG A 144 -20.60 -29.42 -38.69
N LEU A 145 -19.78 -28.92 -39.61
CA LEU A 145 -18.82 -27.85 -39.33
C LEU A 145 -19.52 -26.55 -38.92
N SER A 146 -20.65 -26.23 -39.55
CA SER A 146 -21.46 -25.07 -39.20
C SER A 146 -22.10 -25.23 -37.81
N GLU A 147 -22.64 -26.41 -37.50
CA GLU A 147 -23.19 -26.72 -36.18
C GLU A 147 -22.12 -26.64 -35.07
N LEU A 148 -20.91 -27.18 -35.32
CA LEU A 148 -19.80 -27.09 -34.38
C LEU A 148 -19.43 -25.64 -34.08
N LYS A 149 -19.32 -24.81 -35.13
CA LYS A 149 -19.00 -23.38 -34.98
C LYS A 149 -20.06 -22.64 -34.16
N GLU A 150 -21.33 -22.99 -34.33
CA GLU A 150 -22.42 -22.40 -33.56
C GLU A 150 -22.38 -22.85 -32.10
N LEU A 151 -22.08 -24.12 -31.82
CA LEU A 151 -21.86 -24.62 -30.46
C LEU A 151 -20.68 -23.92 -29.78
N GLU A 152 -19.54 -23.77 -30.45
CA GLU A 152 -18.38 -23.05 -29.93
C GLU A 152 -18.73 -21.60 -29.59
N LYS A 153 -19.44 -20.91 -30.50
CA LYS A 153 -19.91 -19.54 -30.26
C LYS A 153 -20.83 -19.45 -29.04
N ASN A 154 -21.73 -20.43 -28.86
CA ASN A 154 -22.64 -20.47 -27.72
C ASN A 154 -21.89 -20.72 -26.40
N ILE A 155 -20.87 -21.59 -26.39
CA ILE A 155 -19.99 -21.80 -25.23
C ILE A 155 -19.29 -20.51 -24.83
N GLU A 156 -18.69 -19.79 -25.79
CA GLU A 156 -18.02 -18.52 -25.50
C GLU A 156 -18.99 -17.45 -25.01
N THR A 157 -20.18 -17.39 -25.60
CA THR A 157 -21.23 -16.44 -25.18
C THR A 157 -21.66 -16.71 -23.74
N LYS A 158 -21.90 -17.97 -23.37
CA LYS A 158 -22.24 -18.36 -22.00
C LYS A 158 -21.09 -18.05 -21.04
N ARG A 159 -19.84 -18.35 -21.41
CA ARG A 159 -18.66 -18.02 -20.60
C ARG A 159 -18.57 -16.52 -20.32
N MET A 160 -18.77 -15.71 -21.36
CA MET A 160 -18.74 -14.25 -21.25
C MET A 160 -19.86 -13.74 -20.32
N ASP A 161 -21.07 -14.29 -20.42
CA ASP A 161 -22.19 -13.95 -19.54
C ASP A 161 -21.91 -14.31 -18.07
N LEU A 162 -21.33 -15.48 -17.80
CA LEU A 162 -20.93 -15.89 -16.45
C LEU A 162 -19.91 -14.91 -15.85
N CYS A 163 -18.88 -14.56 -16.62
CA CYS A 163 -17.89 -13.55 -16.22
C CYS A 163 -18.56 -12.20 -15.93
N TYR A 164 -19.43 -11.73 -16.82
CA TYR A 164 -20.13 -10.46 -16.66
C TYR A 164 -21.00 -10.42 -15.40
N LYS A 165 -21.80 -11.47 -15.16
CA LYS A 165 -22.64 -11.61 -13.96
C LYS A 165 -21.83 -11.53 -12.68
N VAL A 166 -20.66 -12.17 -12.64
CA VAL A 166 -19.77 -12.13 -11.49
C VAL A 166 -19.15 -10.75 -11.30
N LEU A 167 -18.68 -10.12 -12.37
CA LEU A 167 -18.14 -8.75 -12.30
C LEU A 167 -19.16 -7.74 -11.79
N LEU A 168 -20.44 -7.86 -12.20
CA LEU A 168 -21.53 -7.02 -11.66
C LEU A 168 -21.72 -7.20 -10.16
N LYS A 169 -21.69 -8.46 -9.67
CA LYS A 169 -21.79 -8.75 -8.23
C LYS A 169 -20.58 -8.23 -7.45
N LEU A 170 -19.37 -8.35 -8.00
CA LEU A 170 -18.17 -7.80 -7.37
C LEU A 170 -18.22 -6.27 -7.31
N LYS A 171 -18.69 -5.63 -8.38
CA LYS A 171 -18.87 -4.18 -8.43
C LYS A 171 -19.85 -3.68 -7.37
N SER A 172 -20.99 -4.36 -7.18
CA SER A 172 -21.97 -3.94 -6.16
C SER A 172 -21.41 -4.05 -4.73
N VAL A 173 -20.58 -5.06 -4.44
CA VAL A 173 -19.87 -5.18 -3.16
C VAL A 173 -18.89 -4.02 -2.95
N LEU A 174 -18.15 -3.63 -3.99
CA LEU A 174 -17.25 -2.48 -3.93
C LEU A 174 -18.02 -1.17 -3.71
N ASP A 175 -19.15 -0.96 -4.38
CA ASP A 175 -19.92 0.27 -4.23
C ASP A 175 -20.59 0.39 -2.85
N ILE A 176 -20.93 -0.72 -2.17
CA ILE A 176 -21.40 -0.69 -0.77
C ILE A 176 -20.33 -0.11 0.18
N THR A 177 -19.04 -0.34 -0.10
CA THR A 177 -17.97 0.22 0.75
C THR A 177 -17.87 1.75 0.69
N LYS A 178 -18.41 2.39 -0.36
CA LYS A 178 -18.44 3.86 -0.48
C LYS A 178 -19.52 4.56 0.36
N TYR A 179 -20.51 3.82 0.84
CA TYR A 179 -21.62 4.37 1.65
C TYR A 179 -21.39 4.19 3.17
N LYS A 180 -20.16 3.89 3.60
CA LYS A 180 -19.78 3.69 5.01
C LYS A 180 -18.83 4.76 5.59
N GLU A 181 -18.73 5.92 4.93
CA GLU A 181 -18.21 7.16 5.56
C GLU A 181 -19.34 7.94 6.23
#